data_AF-A0A3P3ENH2-F1
#
_entry.id   AF-A0A3P3ENH2-F1
#
_cell.length_a   1.000
_cell.length_b   1.000
_cell.length_c   1.000
_cell.angle_alpha   90.00
_cell.angle_beta   90.00
_cell.angle_gamma   90.00
#
_symmetry.space_group_name_H-M   'P 1'
#
loop_
_entity.id
_entity.type
_entity.pdbx_description
1 polymer ?
#
loop_
_entity_poly.entity_id
_entity_poly.type
_entity_poly.pdbx_seq_one_letter_code
_entity_poly.pdbx_strand_id
1 'polypeptide(L)'
;MAASSSFERAQRLPGNFAWIAVAVDAALFVLGMAAQLLPFSPHGEQMRGVYAQPGVWVPLLSRAVTVWLLAATLAWCHARKALDERGAARIAQLRGPGSRFGAVFLAAMVVNMLALTPLFYQAQLLFMPGGPLHERVGTYGLRPVMAVSMLVQSAIQMLVLVASVWLAARFALRGRGSGPAGSSPGAADGGAGAAPPRRAVALVAAATFVSLQVWTGHVASGWVDTSRDSDAVPLLLGWFAVPLLIWALAFWGGWLGAAPGPVHTRPFRAVAAAVSAFVLLQAVCAALALGGLLWIAGASFSGVSSGGRLAALAALMAAIYLVLLVLGMRTVTRRLYRRYL
;
A
#
# COMPACT_ATOMS: atom_id res chain seq x y z
N MET A 1 -25.25 -27.06 16.00
CA MET A 1 -23.84 -27.43 16.30
C MET A 1 -23.06 -26.15 16.57
N ALA A 2 -22.54 -25.97 17.79
CA ALA A 2 -21.65 -24.84 18.09
C ALA A 2 -20.26 -25.16 17.51
N ALA A 3 -19.72 -24.30 16.66
CA ALA A 3 -18.35 -24.43 16.20
C ALA A 3 -17.42 -24.43 17.43
N SER A 4 -16.48 -25.38 17.50
CA SER A 4 -15.50 -25.40 18.58
C SER A 4 -14.70 -24.09 18.59
N SER A 5 -14.38 -23.57 19.78
CA SER A 5 -13.69 -22.28 19.96
C SER A 5 -12.34 -22.20 19.22
N SER A 6 -11.73 -23.34 18.91
CA SER A 6 -10.51 -23.46 18.11
C SER A 6 -10.74 -23.24 16.62
N PHE A 7 -11.89 -23.66 16.08
CA PHE A 7 -12.28 -23.46 14.68
C PHE A 7 -12.60 -21.99 14.40
N GLU A 8 -13.34 -21.34 15.30
CA GLU A 8 -13.64 -19.91 15.21
C GLU A 8 -12.36 -19.06 15.26
N ARG A 9 -11.42 -19.43 16.14
CA ARG A 9 -10.09 -18.80 16.21
C ARG A 9 -9.29 -18.95 14.91
N ALA A 10 -9.38 -20.11 14.25
CA ALA A 10 -8.74 -20.34 12.96
C ALA A 10 -9.35 -19.47 11.84
N GLN A 11 -10.67 -19.26 11.85
CA GLN A 11 -11.34 -18.39 10.88
C GLN A 11 -11.02 -16.90 11.07
N ARG A 12 -10.80 -16.46 12.31
CA ARG A 12 -10.39 -15.08 12.63
C ARG A 12 -8.91 -14.80 12.34
N LEU A 13 -8.10 -15.82 12.01
CA LEU A 13 -6.65 -15.68 11.80
C LEU A 13 -6.27 -14.58 10.79
N PRO A 14 -6.93 -14.43 9.61
CA PRO A 14 -6.59 -13.36 8.68
C PRO A 14 -6.81 -11.96 9.24
N GLY A 15 -7.88 -11.77 10.02
CA GLY A 15 -8.13 -10.52 10.72
C GLY A 15 -7.08 -10.26 11.79
N ASN A 16 -6.70 -11.28 12.57
CA ASN A 16 -5.67 -11.16 13.60
C ASN A 16 -4.30 -10.77 13.00
N PHE A 17 -3.89 -11.37 11.88
CA PHE A 17 -2.63 -11.02 11.21
C PHE A 17 -2.64 -9.57 10.71
N ALA A 18 -3.75 -9.14 10.11
CA ALA A 18 -3.93 -7.76 9.67
C ALA A 18 -3.80 -6.77 10.84
N TRP A 19 -4.51 -7.02 11.95
CA TRP A 19 -4.45 -6.18 13.14
C TRP A 19 -3.08 -6.15 13.78
N ILE A 20 -2.38 -7.29 13.87
CA ILE A 20 -1.02 -7.33 14.43
C ILE A 20 -0.05 -6.51 13.58
N ALA A 21 -0.16 -6.60 12.24
CA ALA A 21 0.69 -5.79 11.35
C ALA A 21 0.48 -4.28 11.59
N VAL A 22 -0.79 -3.84 11.61
CA VAL A 22 -1.13 -2.42 11.91
C VAL A 22 -0.65 -2.02 13.30
N ALA A 23 -0.86 -2.86 14.32
CA ALA A 23 -0.48 -2.54 15.69
C ALA A 23 1.03 -2.39 15.85
N VAL A 24 1.82 -3.26 15.21
CA VAL A 24 3.29 -3.17 15.23
C VAL A 24 3.76 -1.90 14.53
N ASP A 25 3.29 -1.63 13.31
CA ASP A 25 3.72 -0.45 12.56
C ASP A 25 3.26 0.85 13.24
N ALA A 26 2.05 0.88 13.80
CA ALA A 26 1.54 2.03 14.56
C ALA A 26 2.32 2.26 15.85
N ALA A 27 2.63 1.19 16.59
CA ALA A 27 3.45 1.29 17.80
C ALA A 27 4.85 1.84 17.48
N LEU A 28 5.51 1.31 16.44
CA LEU A 28 6.83 1.80 16.02
C LEU A 28 6.78 3.25 15.53
N PHE A 29 5.73 3.64 14.80
CA PHE A 29 5.51 5.02 14.37
C PHE A 29 5.35 5.96 15.58
N VAL A 30 4.49 5.62 16.53
CA VAL A 30 4.25 6.43 17.73
C VAL A 30 5.50 6.52 18.60
N LEU A 31 6.21 5.40 18.81
CA LEU A 31 7.47 5.37 19.56
C LEU A 31 8.54 6.23 18.87
N GLY A 32 8.66 6.14 17.54
CA GLY A 32 9.59 6.96 16.77
C GLY A 32 9.27 8.45 16.86
N MET A 33 8.00 8.82 16.70
CA MET A 33 7.54 10.21 16.85
C MET A 33 7.75 10.73 18.26
N ALA A 34 7.41 9.94 19.29
CA ALA A 34 7.62 10.33 20.68
C ALA A 34 9.11 10.53 20.98
N ALA A 35 9.98 9.62 20.52
CA ALA A 35 11.41 9.74 20.70
C ALA A 35 11.99 11.03 20.08
N GLN A 36 11.49 11.42 18.90
CA GLN A 36 11.92 12.64 18.19
C GLN A 36 11.40 13.92 18.85
N LEU A 37 10.18 13.88 19.40
CA LEU A 37 9.51 15.06 19.97
C LEU A 37 9.76 15.27 21.47
N LEU A 38 10.52 14.38 22.12
CA LEU A 38 10.87 14.50 23.55
C LEU A 38 11.59 15.83 23.83
N PRO A 39 11.36 16.46 25.00
CA PRO A 39 12.00 17.74 25.35
C PRO A 39 13.53 17.70 25.36
N PHE A 40 14.08 16.52 25.65
CA PHE A 40 15.52 16.28 25.73
C PHE A 40 16.15 15.90 24.38
N SER A 41 15.36 15.80 23.30
CA SER A 41 15.91 15.50 21.98
C SER A 41 16.59 16.75 21.39
N PRO A 42 17.77 16.60 20.78
CA PRO A 42 18.41 17.71 20.10
C PRO A 42 17.49 18.18 18.96
N HIS A 43 17.15 19.47 18.93
CA HIS A 43 16.20 20.10 17.98
C HIS A 43 14.71 19.77 18.23
N GLY A 44 14.33 19.20 19.38
CA GLY A 44 12.94 18.81 19.67
C GLY A 44 11.93 19.97 19.62
N GLU A 45 12.31 21.19 20.01
CA GLU A 45 11.47 22.40 19.87
C GLU A 45 11.23 22.78 18.42
N GLN A 46 12.28 22.78 17.60
CA GLN A 46 12.19 23.06 16.18
C GLN A 46 11.37 21.98 15.46
N MET A 47 11.56 20.71 15.79
CA MET A 47 10.78 19.60 15.24
C MET A 47 9.30 19.71 15.60
N ARG A 48 8.95 20.08 16.84
CA ARG A 48 7.55 20.31 17.24
C ARG A 48 6.89 21.40 16.37
N GLY A 49 7.59 22.49 16.09
CA GLY A 49 7.12 23.54 15.19
C GLY A 49 6.89 23.04 13.76
N VAL A 50 7.83 22.25 13.22
CA VAL A 50 7.73 21.67 11.86
C VAL A 50 6.61 20.64 11.75
N TYR A 51 6.48 19.72 12.71
CA TYR A 51 5.43 18.70 12.71
C TYR A 51 4.03 19.28 12.99
N ALA A 52 3.92 20.48 13.55
CA ALA A 52 2.65 21.19 13.66
C ALA A 52 2.13 21.72 12.30
N GLN A 53 3.01 21.86 11.30
CA GLN A 53 2.63 22.39 9.99
C GLN A 53 1.81 21.37 9.18
N PRO A 54 0.66 21.78 8.60
CA PRO A 54 -0.17 20.91 7.76
C PRO A 54 0.58 20.26 6.59
N GLY A 55 1.49 21.01 5.97
CA GLY A 55 2.35 20.53 4.88
C GLY A 55 3.25 19.34 5.24
N VAL A 56 3.45 19.09 6.53
CA VAL A 56 4.32 18.02 7.04
C VAL A 56 3.51 16.86 7.62
N TRP A 57 2.58 17.13 8.54
CA TRP A 57 1.87 16.04 9.21
C TRP A 57 0.83 15.35 8.32
N VAL A 58 0.19 16.06 7.39
CA VAL A 58 -0.83 15.46 6.50
C VAL A 58 -0.20 14.41 5.57
N PRO A 59 0.89 14.71 4.83
CA PRO A 59 1.55 13.70 4.02
C PRO A 59 2.18 12.59 4.87
N LEU A 60 2.76 12.92 6.03
CA LEU A 60 3.31 11.93 6.95
C LEU A 60 2.27 10.89 7.38
N LEU A 61 1.09 11.36 7.81
CA LEU A 61 0.01 10.50 8.25
C LEU A 61 -0.55 9.68 7.07
N SER A 62 -0.73 10.30 5.91
CA SER A 62 -1.16 9.59 4.69
C SER A 62 -0.21 8.46 4.32
N ARG A 63 1.11 8.70 4.41
CA ARG A 63 2.13 7.68 4.18
C ARG A 63 2.07 6.56 5.22
N ALA A 64 1.95 6.89 6.50
CA ALA A 64 1.85 5.91 7.58
C ALA A 64 0.63 5.00 7.39
N VAL A 65 -0.56 5.59 7.17
CA VAL A 65 -1.80 4.85 6.92
C VAL A 65 -1.68 3.96 5.68
N THR A 66 -1.00 4.43 4.63
CA THR A 66 -0.75 3.64 3.41
C THR A 66 0.13 2.42 3.68
N VAL A 67 1.20 2.58 4.46
CA VAL A 67 2.07 1.46 4.90
C VAL A 67 1.25 0.45 5.70
N TRP A 68 0.46 0.93 6.68
CA TRP A 68 -0.37 0.06 7.53
C TRP A 68 -1.41 -0.70 6.70
N LEU A 69 -2.07 -0.03 5.75
CA LEU A 69 -3.06 -0.65 4.87
C LEU A 69 -2.41 -1.74 3.99
N LEU A 70 -1.24 -1.48 3.41
CA LEU A 70 -0.52 -2.44 2.59
C LEU A 70 -0.02 -3.63 3.42
N ALA A 71 0.54 -3.38 4.60
CA ALA A 71 1.00 -4.43 5.52
C ALA A 71 -0.18 -5.33 5.96
N ALA A 72 -1.29 -4.71 6.39
CA ALA A 72 -2.50 -5.39 6.82
C ALA A 72 -3.10 -6.26 5.70
N THR A 73 -3.18 -5.73 4.48
CA THR A 73 -3.75 -6.44 3.33
C THR A 73 -2.88 -7.64 2.94
N LEU A 74 -1.56 -7.49 2.90
CA LEU A 74 -0.63 -8.60 2.63
C LEU A 74 -0.67 -9.66 3.74
N ALA A 75 -0.68 -9.24 5.00
CA ALA A 75 -0.77 -10.14 6.15
C ALA A 75 -2.07 -10.95 6.12
N TRP A 76 -3.19 -10.27 5.82
CA TRP A 76 -4.49 -10.91 5.59
C TRP A 76 -4.43 -11.91 4.43
N CYS A 77 -3.82 -11.54 3.30
CA CYS A 77 -3.69 -12.40 2.12
C CYS A 77 -2.90 -13.68 2.42
N HIS A 78 -1.79 -13.59 3.17
CA HIS A 78 -0.99 -14.73 3.56
C HIS A 78 -1.76 -15.69 4.47
N ALA A 79 -2.42 -15.17 5.50
CA ALA A 79 -3.23 -15.98 6.41
C ALA A 79 -4.44 -16.61 5.70
N ARG A 80 -5.12 -15.85 4.82
CA ARG A 80 -6.26 -16.36 4.05
C ARG A 80 -5.84 -17.42 3.04
N LYS A 81 -4.70 -17.26 2.35
CA LYS A 81 -4.15 -18.31 1.47
C LYS A 81 -3.87 -19.59 2.25
N ALA A 82 -3.26 -19.48 3.43
CA ALA A 82 -2.98 -20.65 4.26
C ALA A 82 -4.26 -21.35 4.73
N LEU A 83 -5.32 -20.58 5.03
CA LEU A 83 -6.63 -21.09 5.40
C LEU A 83 -7.29 -21.82 4.22
N ASP A 84 -7.25 -21.23 3.03
CA ASP A 84 -7.78 -21.82 1.80
C ASP A 84 -7.00 -23.12 1.42
N GLU A 85 -5.69 -23.20 1.64
CA GLU A 85 -4.86 -24.37 1.27
C GLU A 85 -4.85 -25.51 2.30
N ARG A 86 -4.88 -25.19 3.60
CA ARG A 86 -4.69 -26.17 4.68
C ARG A 86 -5.97 -26.53 5.41
N GLY A 87 -7.03 -25.75 5.24
CA GLY A 87 -8.28 -25.86 5.96
C GLY A 87 -8.19 -25.36 7.41
N ALA A 88 -9.35 -24.98 7.96
CA ALA A 88 -9.46 -24.43 9.30
C ALA A 88 -9.04 -25.42 10.40
N ALA A 89 -9.31 -26.72 10.24
CA ALA A 89 -8.94 -27.75 11.20
C ALA A 89 -7.41 -27.85 11.42
N ARG A 90 -6.62 -27.79 10.35
CA ARG A 90 -5.15 -27.85 10.43
C ARG A 90 -4.55 -26.57 10.99
N ILE A 91 -5.19 -25.42 10.74
CA ILE A 91 -4.79 -24.14 11.31
C ILE A 91 -5.12 -24.05 12.80
N ALA A 92 -6.25 -24.61 13.23
CA ALA A 92 -6.66 -24.64 14.63
C ALA A 92 -5.63 -25.37 15.53
N GLN A 93 -4.87 -26.31 14.95
CA GLN A 93 -3.80 -27.05 15.63
C GLN A 93 -2.50 -26.24 15.78
N LEU A 94 -2.36 -25.08 15.13
CA LEU A 94 -1.17 -24.24 15.26
C LEU A 94 -1.18 -23.50 16.61
N ARG A 95 -0.11 -23.66 17.39
CA ARG A 95 0.03 -23.00 18.69
C ARG A 95 0.55 -21.57 18.53
N GLY A 96 -0.28 -20.57 18.80
CA GLY A 96 0.12 -19.15 18.79
C GLY A 96 0.65 -18.62 17.45
N PRO A 97 -0.04 -18.81 16.31
CA PRO A 97 0.41 -18.28 15.02
C PRO A 97 0.51 -16.74 15.03
N GLY A 98 -0.40 -16.06 15.74
CA GLY A 98 -0.40 -14.59 15.84
C GLY A 98 0.82 -14.04 16.57
N SER A 99 1.21 -14.61 17.72
CA SER A 99 2.37 -14.13 18.48
C SER A 99 3.67 -14.33 17.71
N ARG A 100 3.84 -15.46 17.01
CA ARG A 100 4.99 -15.69 16.13
C ARG A 100 5.05 -14.70 14.98
N PHE A 101 3.91 -14.43 14.34
CA PHE A 101 3.81 -13.43 13.29
C PHE A 101 4.25 -12.06 13.81
N GLY A 102 3.68 -11.61 14.93
CA GLY A 102 4.01 -10.33 15.54
C GLY A 102 5.48 -10.21 15.93
N ALA A 103 6.05 -11.24 16.56
CA ALA A 103 7.46 -11.22 16.96
C ALA A 103 8.42 -11.11 15.77
N VAL A 104 8.21 -11.90 14.71
CA VAL A 104 9.07 -11.87 13.52
C VAL A 104 8.88 -10.57 12.74
N PHE A 105 7.63 -10.09 12.63
CA PHE A 105 7.34 -8.84 11.95
C PHE A 105 7.93 -7.63 12.68
N LEU A 106 7.78 -7.57 14.01
CA LEU A 106 8.40 -6.55 14.86
C LEU A 106 9.91 -6.56 14.72
N ALA A 107 10.56 -7.73 14.81
CA ALA A 107 12.00 -7.84 14.65
C ALA A 107 12.47 -7.32 13.27
N ALA A 108 11.78 -7.70 12.19
CA ALA A 108 12.09 -7.23 10.84
C ALA A 108 11.91 -5.70 10.70
N MET A 109 10.85 -5.14 11.26
CA MET A 109 10.61 -3.69 11.24
C MET A 109 11.60 -2.91 12.09
N VAL A 110 12.01 -3.42 13.25
CA VAL A 110 13.06 -2.83 14.09
C VAL A 110 14.39 -2.84 13.35
N VAL A 111 14.76 -3.93 12.69
CA VAL A 111 15.97 -3.98 11.84
C VAL A 111 15.88 -2.95 10.72
N ASN A 112 14.73 -2.82 10.05
CA ASN A 112 14.52 -1.80 9.03
C ASN A 112 14.66 -0.36 9.58
N MET A 113 14.12 -0.12 10.77
CA MET A 113 14.20 1.17 11.47
C MET A 113 15.63 1.52 11.91
N LEU A 114 16.41 0.53 12.35
CA LEU A 114 17.77 0.75 12.89
C LEU A 114 18.87 0.68 11.82
N ALA A 115 18.67 -0.05 10.73
CA ALA A 115 19.69 -0.23 9.68
C ALA A 115 19.38 0.57 8.42
N LEU A 116 18.21 0.35 7.80
CA LEU A 116 17.89 0.97 6.52
C LEU A 116 17.54 2.45 6.65
N THR A 117 16.78 2.82 7.67
CA THR A 117 16.32 4.21 7.84
C THR A 117 17.50 5.19 8.03
N PRO A 118 18.51 4.91 8.90
CA PRO A 118 19.67 5.77 9.02
C PRO A 118 20.53 5.79 7.76
N LEU A 119 20.66 4.65 7.07
CA LEU A 119 21.41 4.58 5.82
C LEU A 119 20.78 5.44 4.73
N PHE A 120 19.45 5.45 4.63
CA PHE A 120 18.74 6.34 3.72
C PHE A 120 18.85 7.80 4.12
N TYR A 121 18.82 8.10 5.42
CA TYR A 121 19.05 9.46 5.90
C TYR A 121 20.45 9.95 5.50
N GLN A 122 21.49 9.13 5.71
CA GLN A 122 22.85 9.44 5.26
C GLN A 122 22.92 9.62 3.73
N ALA A 123 22.24 8.77 2.97
CA ALA A 123 22.18 8.92 1.51
C ALA A 123 21.50 10.23 1.10
N GLN A 124 20.44 10.66 1.80
CA GLN A 124 19.76 11.93 1.54
C GLN A 124 20.64 13.14 1.85
N LEU A 125 21.47 13.08 2.91
CA LEU A 125 22.42 14.14 3.24
C LEU A 125 23.44 14.41 2.12
N LEU A 126 23.78 13.39 1.32
CA LEU A 126 24.69 13.56 0.18
C LEU A 126 24.11 14.52 -0.88
N PHE A 127 22.78 14.60 -0.99
CA PHE A 127 22.06 15.41 -1.97
C PHE A 127 21.57 16.75 -1.44
N MET A 128 21.68 17.01 -0.13
CA MET A 128 21.28 18.29 0.45
C MET A 128 22.19 19.44 -0.06
N PRO A 129 21.69 20.69 -0.09
CA PRO A 129 22.52 21.86 -0.40
C PRO A 129 23.75 21.89 0.52
N GLY A 130 24.96 21.93 -0.06
CA GLY A 130 26.23 21.81 0.68
C GLY A 130 26.72 20.38 0.94
N GLY A 131 26.04 19.36 0.41
CA GLY A 131 26.47 17.98 0.44
C GLY A 131 27.53 17.65 -0.63
N PRO A 132 28.33 16.59 -0.45
CA PRO A 132 29.45 16.26 -1.34
C PRO A 132 29.05 15.92 -2.79
N LEU A 133 27.81 15.49 -3.04
CA LEU A 133 27.32 15.32 -4.43
C LEU A 133 26.79 16.63 -5.01
N HIS A 134 26.29 17.55 -4.19
CA HIS A 134 25.90 18.90 -4.59
C HIS A 134 27.09 19.64 -5.23
N GLU A 135 28.26 19.53 -4.61
CA GLU A 135 29.50 20.18 -5.06
C GLU A 135 30.08 19.57 -6.35
N ARG A 136 29.87 18.27 -6.59
CA ARG A 136 30.50 17.54 -7.71
C ARG A 136 29.69 17.51 -9.00
N VAL A 137 28.36 17.53 -8.92
CA VAL A 137 27.47 17.28 -10.09
C VAL A 137 26.85 18.58 -10.63
N GLY A 138 26.99 19.68 -9.91
CA GLY A 138 26.39 20.97 -10.28
C GLY A 138 24.86 20.97 -10.21
N THR A 139 24.25 22.16 -10.30
CA THR A 139 22.83 22.38 -10.01
C THR A 139 21.89 21.68 -11.01
N TYR A 140 22.30 21.51 -12.28
CA TYR A 140 21.47 20.92 -13.34
C TYR A 140 21.46 19.39 -13.35
N GLY A 141 22.54 18.72 -12.91
CA GLY A 141 22.60 17.26 -12.82
C GLY A 141 22.02 16.69 -11.52
N LEU A 142 21.85 17.51 -10.48
CA LEU A 142 21.41 17.04 -9.16
C LEU A 142 19.95 16.57 -9.12
N ARG A 143 19.07 17.34 -9.77
CA ARG A 143 17.63 17.07 -9.77
C ARG A 143 17.30 15.66 -10.26
N PRO A 144 17.78 15.18 -11.42
CA PRO A 144 17.49 13.83 -11.90
C PRO A 144 18.16 12.72 -11.06
N VAL A 145 19.30 12.98 -10.43
CA VAL A 145 19.95 11.98 -9.56
C VAL A 145 19.24 11.85 -8.21
N MET A 146 18.83 12.96 -7.60
CA MET A 146 18.03 12.97 -6.37
C MET A 146 16.67 12.28 -6.60
N ALA A 147 16.05 12.60 -7.72
CA ALA A 147 14.87 11.96 -8.26
C ALA A 147 14.94 10.43 -8.33
N VAL A 148 15.95 9.90 -9.04
CA VAL A 148 16.15 8.46 -9.21
C VAL A 148 16.45 7.80 -7.86
N SER A 149 17.28 8.43 -7.02
CA SER A 149 17.62 7.89 -5.70
C SER A 149 16.43 7.84 -4.75
N MET A 150 15.56 8.86 -4.72
CA MET A 150 14.31 8.84 -3.95
C MET A 150 13.36 7.74 -4.42
N LEU A 151 13.26 7.54 -5.74
CA LEU A 151 12.45 6.47 -6.31
C LEU A 151 12.99 5.09 -5.94
N VAL A 152 14.31 4.89 -6.03
CA VAL A 152 15.00 3.65 -5.63
C VAL A 152 14.81 3.40 -4.13
N GLN A 153 15.02 4.40 -3.28
CA GLN A 153 14.79 4.31 -1.84
C GLN A 153 13.35 3.88 -1.54
N SER A 154 12.38 4.50 -2.20
CA SER A 154 10.96 4.20 -2.04
C SER A 154 10.62 2.76 -2.47
N ALA A 155 11.20 2.29 -3.57
CA ALA A 155 11.05 0.92 -4.04
C ALA A 155 11.65 -0.10 -3.05
N ILE A 156 12.84 0.19 -2.52
CA ILE A 156 13.49 -0.65 -1.50
C ILE A 156 12.62 -0.72 -0.23
N GLN A 157 12.06 0.40 0.23
CA GLN A 157 11.18 0.42 1.40
C GLN A 157 9.92 -0.44 1.18
N MET A 158 9.31 -0.38 -0.01
CA MET A 158 8.18 -1.23 -0.34
C MET A 158 8.57 -2.71 -0.38
N LEU A 159 9.72 -3.06 -0.96
CA LEU A 159 10.23 -4.42 -0.99
C LEU A 159 10.51 -4.97 0.41
N VAL A 160 11.11 -4.17 1.28
CA VAL A 160 11.38 -4.57 2.67
C VAL A 160 10.08 -4.81 3.43
N LEU A 161 9.06 -3.97 3.24
CA LEU A 161 7.74 -4.19 3.84
C LEU A 161 7.14 -5.53 3.38
N VAL A 162 7.10 -5.76 2.07
CA VAL A 162 6.56 -6.99 1.46
C VAL A 162 7.34 -8.22 1.95
N ALA A 163 8.67 -8.16 1.94
CA ALA A 163 9.54 -9.24 2.38
C ALA A 163 9.37 -9.54 3.88
N SER A 164 9.21 -8.51 4.70
CA SER A 164 9.00 -8.66 6.16
C SER A 164 7.68 -9.33 6.48
N VAL A 165 6.58 -8.91 5.84
CA VAL A 165 5.26 -9.55 6.00
C VAL A 165 5.32 -11.01 5.51
N TRP A 166 5.95 -11.26 4.37
CA TRP A 166 6.14 -12.61 3.83
C TRP A 166 6.92 -13.50 4.80
N LEU A 167 8.05 -13.00 5.33
CA LEU A 167 8.91 -13.72 6.26
C LEU A 167 8.15 -14.06 7.55
N ALA A 168 7.48 -13.06 8.14
CA ALA A 168 6.66 -13.23 9.33
C ALA A 168 5.55 -14.27 9.12
N ALA A 169 4.82 -14.18 8.01
CA ALA A 169 3.79 -15.15 7.67
C ALA A 169 4.37 -16.56 7.48
N ARG A 170 5.52 -16.69 6.80
CA ARG A 170 6.19 -17.97 6.56
C ARG A 170 6.58 -18.64 7.88
N PHE A 171 7.13 -17.91 8.84
CA PHE A 171 7.50 -18.46 10.15
C PHE A 171 6.28 -18.74 11.04
N ALA A 172 5.29 -17.86 11.05
CA ALA A 172 4.07 -18.04 11.81
C ALA A 172 3.30 -19.31 11.41
N LEU A 173 3.30 -19.62 10.11
CA LEU A 173 2.58 -20.76 9.54
C LEU A 173 3.43 -22.04 9.45
N ARG A 174 4.66 -22.06 9.94
CA ARG A 174 5.56 -23.24 9.87
C ARG A 174 5.41 -24.23 11.03
N GLY A 175 4.51 -24.00 11.98
CA GLY A 175 4.34 -24.88 13.14
C GLY A 175 3.88 -26.31 12.80
N ARG A 176 4.45 -27.31 13.48
CA ARG A 176 3.90 -28.68 13.54
C ARG A 176 2.66 -28.69 14.43
N GLY A 177 1.57 -29.29 13.95
CA GLY A 177 0.38 -29.54 14.76
C GLY A 177 0.67 -30.58 15.84
N SER A 178 0.07 -30.42 17.02
CA SER A 178 0.28 -31.30 18.18
C SER A 178 -0.75 -32.43 18.31
N GLY A 179 -1.51 -32.73 17.26
CA GLY A 179 -2.59 -33.73 17.28
C GLY A 179 -2.27 -34.97 16.45
N PRO A 180 -2.65 -36.18 16.90
CA PRO A 180 -2.51 -37.40 16.10
C PRO A 180 -3.31 -37.25 14.80
N ALA A 181 -2.72 -37.68 13.69
CA ALA A 181 -3.34 -37.70 12.37
C ALA A 181 -4.44 -38.76 12.34
N GLY A 182 -5.66 -38.40 12.71
CA GLY A 182 -6.84 -39.27 12.68
C GLY A 182 -8.03 -38.57 12.03
N SER A 183 -8.38 -39.04 10.83
CA SER A 183 -9.72 -39.07 10.20
C SER A 183 -10.63 -37.83 10.25
N SER A 184 -10.76 -37.12 9.12
CA SER A 184 -11.91 -37.25 8.20
C SER A 184 -11.98 -36.07 7.21
N PRO A 185 -11.97 -36.30 5.89
CA PRO A 185 -12.24 -35.29 4.87
C PRO A 185 -13.74 -35.20 4.63
N GLY A 186 -14.41 -34.17 5.14
CA GLY A 186 -15.84 -34.00 4.85
C GLY A 186 -16.59 -33.15 5.85
N ALA A 187 -16.43 -31.84 5.74
CA ALA A 187 -17.48 -30.90 6.11
C ALA A 187 -17.23 -29.63 5.32
N ALA A 188 -17.73 -29.62 4.09
CA ALA A 188 -18.03 -28.39 3.40
C ALA A 188 -19.19 -27.73 4.17
N ASP A 189 -18.89 -27.01 5.25
CA ASP A 189 -19.89 -26.25 5.99
C ASP A 189 -19.59 -24.76 5.89
N GLY A 190 -20.56 -24.05 5.30
CA GLY A 190 -20.57 -22.62 5.07
C GLY A 190 -20.40 -21.87 6.38
N GLY A 191 -19.22 -21.27 6.55
CA GLY A 191 -18.91 -20.43 7.71
C GLY A 191 -19.64 -19.10 7.64
N ALA A 192 -20.77 -19.03 8.36
CA ALA A 192 -21.38 -17.78 8.81
C ALA A 192 -20.32 -16.92 9.52
N GLY A 193 -19.88 -15.84 8.87
CA GLY A 193 -18.90 -14.89 9.42
C GLY A 193 -17.77 -14.52 8.46
N ALA A 194 -17.50 -15.31 7.41
CA ALA A 194 -16.58 -14.90 6.36
C ALA A 194 -17.28 -13.93 5.40
N ALA A 195 -16.69 -12.74 5.18
CA ALA A 195 -17.18 -11.84 4.12
C ALA A 195 -17.33 -12.63 2.81
N PRO A 196 -18.43 -12.44 2.04
CA PRO A 196 -18.63 -13.19 0.82
C PRO A 196 -17.39 -13.07 -0.07
N PRO A 197 -16.91 -14.15 -0.69
CA PRO A 197 -15.59 -14.22 -1.29
C PRO A 197 -15.37 -13.13 -2.36
N ARG A 198 -16.46 -12.70 -3.01
CA ARG A 198 -16.51 -11.54 -3.90
C ARG A 198 -16.12 -10.21 -3.22
N ARG A 199 -16.63 -9.94 -2.01
CA ARG A 199 -16.33 -8.73 -1.23
C ARG A 199 -14.88 -8.69 -0.82
N ALA A 200 -14.37 -9.82 -0.36
CA ALA A 200 -12.98 -9.93 0.07
C ALA A 200 -12.00 -9.71 -1.10
N VAL A 201 -12.29 -10.26 -2.28
CA VAL A 201 -11.51 -10.00 -3.51
C VAL A 201 -11.51 -8.52 -3.86
N ALA A 202 -12.68 -7.88 -3.88
CA ALA A 202 -12.81 -6.45 -4.20
C ALA A 202 -12.07 -5.57 -3.17
N LEU A 203 -12.18 -5.88 -1.87
CA LEU A 203 -11.49 -5.16 -0.80
C LEU A 203 -9.97 -5.26 -0.93
N VAL A 204 -9.44 -6.47 -1.14
CA VAL A 204 -7.99 -6.67 -1.33
C VAL A 204 -7.51 -5.92 -2.56
N ALA A 205 -8.22 -6.06 -3.67
CA ALA A 205 -7.83 -5.40 -4.92
C ALA A 205 -7.84 -3.87 -4.78
N ALA A 206 -8.88 -3.30 -4.17
CA ALA A 206 -8.99 -1.87 -3.91
C ALA A 206 -7.90 -1.36 -2.95
N ALA A 207 -7.67 -2.08 -1.86
CA ALA A 207 -6.69 -1.68 -0.85
C ALA A 207 -5.25 -1.77 -1.38
N THR A 208 -4.92 -2.81 -2.17
CA THR A 208 -3.63 -2.88 -2.87
C THR A 208 -3.49 -1.76 -3.90
N PHE A 209 -4.52 -1.52 -4.71
CA PHE A 209 -4.49 -0.48 -5.75
C PHE A 209 -4.30 0.92 -5.17
N VAL A 210 -5.10 1.30 -4.17
CA VAL A 210 -4.97 2.62 -3.53
C VAL A 210 -3.62 2.75 -2.82
N SER A 211 -3.10 1.68 -2.22
CA SER A 211 -1.80 1.73 -1.57
C SER A 211 -0.69 2.03 -2.57
N LEU A 212 -0.70 1.38 -3.74
CA LEU A 212 0.26 1.67 -4.81
C LEU A 212 0.12 3.11 -5.31
N GLN A 213 -1.12 3.58 -5.51
CA GLN A 213 -1.40 4.94 -5.99
C GLN A 213 -0.89 6.01 -5.01
N VAL A 214 -1.19 5.87 -3.72
CA VAL A 214 -0.73 6.81 -2.70
C VAL A 214 0.79 6.72 -2.52
N TRP A 215 1.36 5.52 -2.56
CA TRP A 215 2.82 5.32 -2.52
C TRP A 215 3.52 6.04 -3.66
N THR A 216 3.02 5.91 -4.90
CA THR A 216 3.56 6.67 -6.05
C THR A 216 3.32 8.17 -5.93
N GLY A 217 2.19 8.58 -5.33
CA GLY A 217 1.89 9.98 -5.05
C GLY A 217 2.92 10.62 -4.10
N HIS A 218 3.31 9.92 -3.02
CA HIS A 218 4.37 10.35 -2.10
C HIS A 218 5.74 10.45 -2.78
N VAL A 219 6.05 9.55 -3.71
CA VAL A 219 7.27 9.66 -4.50
C VAL A 219 7.21 10.90 -5.37
N ALA A 220 6.12 11.13 -6.09
CA ALA A 220 5.95 12.26 -7.01
C ALA A 220 5.85 13.63 -6.30
N SER A 221 5.27 13.69 -5.10
CA SER A 221 5.16 14.95 -4.34
C SER A 221 6.51 15.49 -3.87
N GLY A 222 7.54 14.65 -3.76
CA GLY A 222 8.91 15.11 -3.51
C GLY A 222 9.50 15.97 -4.63
N TRP A 223 8.83 16.03 -5.79
CA TRP A 223 9.32 16.68 -7.02
C TRP A 223 8.58 17.98 -7.33
N VAL A 224 7.37 18.14 -6.78
CA VAL A 224 6.50 19.28 -7.00
C VAL A 224 6.38 19.98 -5.66
N ASP A 225 6.80 21.24 -5.53
CA ASP A 225 6.71 22.09 -4.32
C ASP A 225 5.24 22.40 -3.91
N THR A 226 4.35 21.43 -3.97
CA THR A 226 2.89 21.58 -3.80
C THR A 226 2.47 21.66 -2.33
N SER A 227 3.33 21.30 -1.38
CA SER A 227 2.92 21.09 0.01
C SER A 227 3.39 22.13 1.02
N ARG A 228 4.35 23.03 0.68
CA ARG A 228 4.95 23.91 1.69
C ARG A 228 4.02 25.03 2.18
N ASP A 229 3.18 25.58 1.32
CA ASP A 229 2.33 26.74 1.63
C ASP A 229 0.83 26.44 1.59
N SER A 230 0.44 25.16 1.46
CA SER A 230 -0.97 24.78 1.37
C SER A 230 -1.61 24.64 2.75
N ASP A 231 -2.80 25.23 2.92
CA ASP A 231 -3.63 25.04 4.10
C ASP A 231 -3.98 23.56 4.34
N ALA A 232 -4.39 23.23 5.57
CA ALA A 232 -4.73 21.84 5.94
C ALA A 232 -5.85 21.24 5.08
N VAL A 233 -6.84 22.03 4.68
CA VAL A 233 -8.02 21.55 3.93
C VAL A 233 -7.66 20.99 2.54
N PRO A 234 -6.97 21.72 1.63
CA PRO A 234 -6.58 21.17 0.34
C PRO A 234 -5.65 19.96 0.47
N LEU A 235 -4.77 19.94 1.47
CA LEU A 235 -3.91 18.78 1.74
C LEU A 235 -4.73 17.56 2.17
N LEU A 236 -5.72 17.71 3.05
CA LEU A 236 -6.61 16.61 3.45
C LEU A 236 -7.43 16.08 2.28
N LEU A 237 -7.92 16.96 1.41
CA LEU A 237 -8.63 16.56 0.19
C LEU A 237 -7.72 15.76 -0.75
N GLY A 238 -6.50 16.23 -0.98
CA GLY A 238 -5.54 15.55 -1.86
C GLY A 238 -5.04 14.22 -1.31
N TRP A 239 -4.66 14.17 -0.03
CA TRP A 239 -4.00 13.02 0.59
C TRP A 239 -4.92 11.99 1.22
N PHE A 240 -6.21 12.30 1.41
CA PHE A 240 -7.21 11.38 1.95
C PHE A 240 -8.46 11.28 1.09
N ALA A 241 -9.11 12.39 0.71
CA ALA A 241 -10.38 12.32 -0.02
C ALA A 241 -10.22 11.70 -1.42
N VAL A 242 -9.19 12.11 -2.17
CA VAL A 242 -8.88 11.54 -3.50
C VAL A 242 -8.51 10.05 -3.41
N PRO A 243 -7.63 9.59 -2.50
CA PRO A 243 -7.39 8.17 -2.25
C PRO A 243 -8.64 7.38 -1.87
N LEU A 244 -9.54 7.94 -1.05
CA LEU A 244 -10.81 7.30 -0.69
C LEU A 244 -11.72 7.11 -1.90
N LEU A 245 -11.82 8.12 -2.78
CA LEU A 245 -12.54 8.02 -4.05
C LEU A 245 -11.94 6.92 -4.94
N ILE A 246 -10.62 6.91 -5.09
CA ILE A 246 -9.88 5.90 -5.87
C ILE A 246 -10.12 4.51 -5.31
N TRP A 247 -10.09 4.35 -3.99
CA TRP A 247 -10.40 3.09 -3.32
C TRP A 247 -11.84 2.64 -3.59
N ALA A 248 -12.82 3.55 -3.49
CA ALA A 248 -14.23 3.24 -3.75
C ALA A 248 -14.46 2.78 -5.20
N LEU A 249 -13.83 3.46 -6.17
CA LEU A 249 -13.90 3.10 -7.58
C LEU A 249 -13.17 1.79 -7.89
N ALA A 250 -12.01 1.55 -7.27
CA ALA A 250 -11.27 0.31 -7.44
C ALA A 250 -12.02 -0.88 -6.82
N PHE A 251 -12.68 -0.66 -5.67
CA PHE A 251 -13.59 -1.62 -5.06
C PHE A 251 -14.76 -1.93 -5.98
N TRP A 252 -15.40 -0.89 -6.54
CA TRP A 252 -16.51 -1.04 -7.48
C TRP A 252 -16.10 -1.83 -8.73
N GLY A 253 -14.98 -1.47 -9.36
CA GLY A 253 -14.43 -2.18 -10.52
C GLY A 253 -14.09 -3.63 -10.20
N GLY A 254 -13.41 -3.89 -9.07
CA GLY A 254 -13.09 -5.24 -8.61
C GLY A 254 -14.33 -6.08 -8.29
N TRP A 255 -15.34 -5.47 -7.68
CA TRP A 255 -16.63 -6.11 -7.38
C TRP A 255 -17.41 -6.48 -8.64
N LEU A 256 -17.43 -5.60 -9.66
CA LEU A 256 -18.02 -5.90 -10.96
C LEU A 256 -17.25 -6.97 -11.75
N GLY A 257 -15.93 -7.07 -11.54
CA GLY A 257 -15.08 -8.06 -12.19
C GLY A 257 -15.12 -9.45 -11.56
N ALA A 258 -15.27 -9.53 -10.23
CA ALA A 258 -15.46 -10.78 -9.51
C ALA A 258 -16.92 -11.24 -9.67
N ALA A 259 -17.17 -12.30 -10.46
CA ALA A 259 -18.55 -12.75 -10.71
C ALA A 259 -19.16 -13.45 -9.47
N PRO A 260 -20.47 -13.80 -9.48
CA PRO A 260 -21.23 -14.13 -8.27
C PRO A 260 -20.83 -15.37 -7.46
N GLY A 261 -19.79 -16.14 -7.79
CA GLY A 261 -19.55 -17.44 -7.17
C GLY A 261 -18.11 -17.95 -7.04
N PRO A 262 -17.09 -17.14 -6.72
CA PRO A 262 -15.78 -17.72 -6.43
C PRO A 262 -15.88 -18.59 -5.17
N VAL A 263 -15.70 -19.91 -5.32
CA VAL A 263 -15.69 -20.89 -4.21
C VAL A 263 -14.57 -20.55 -3.19
N HIS A 264 -13.49 -19.90 -3.65
CA HIS A 264 -12.35 -19.49 -2.83
C HIS A 264 -11.90 -18.07 -3.14
N THR A 265 -11.45 -17.35 -2.11
CA THR A 265 -11.00 -15.95 -2.19
C THR A 265 -9.71 -15.74 -2.99
N ARG A 266 -8.78 -16.70 -3.00
CA ARG A 266 -7.52 -16.66 -3.79
C ARG A 266 -6.82 -15.29 -3.74
N PRO A 267 -6.49 -14.78 -2.53
CA PRO A 267 -6.12 -13.38 -2.29
C PRO A 267 -5.01 -12.83 -3.19
N PHE A 268 -3.96 -13.61 -3.47
CA PHE A 268 -2.85 -13.15 -4.31
C PHE A 268 -3.22 -12.92 -5.77
N ARG A 269 -4.32 -13.51 -6.27
CA ARG A 269 -4.84 -13.16 -7.60
C ARG A 269 -5.52 -11.80 -7.60
N ALA A 270 -6.16 -11.41 -6.49
CA ALA A 270 -6.70 -10.07 -6.33
C ALA A 270 -5.58 -9.03 -6.27
N VAL A 271 -4.50 -9.34 -5.52
CA VAL A 271 -3.27 -8.52 -5.50
C VAL A 271 -2.67 -8.40 -6.91
N ALA A 272 -2.50 -9.51 -7.63
CA ALA A 272 -2.00 -9.50 -9.00
C ALA A 272 -2.91 -8.69 -9.94
N ALA A 273 -4.24 -8.82 -9.79
CA ALA A 273 -5.19 -8.03 -10.56
C ALA A 273 -5.02 -6.53 -10.34
N ALA A 274 -4.90 -6.12 -9.07
CA ALA A 274 -4.68 -4.73 -8.70
C ALA A 274 -3.34 -4.20 -9.23
N VAL A 275 -2.25 -4.95 -9.07
CA VAL A 275 -0.91 -4.57 -9.57
C VAL A 275 -0.92 -4.45 -11.10
N SER A 276 -1.51 -5.42 -11.82
CA SER A 276 -1.59 -5.36 -13.28
C SER A 276 -2.47 -4.21 -13.77
N ALA A 277 -3.64 -4.00 -13.15
CA ALA A 277 -4.51 -2.87 -13.49
C ALA A 277 -3.82 -1.53 -13.23
N PHE A 278 -3.08 -1.42 -12.11
CA PHE A 278 -2.29 -0.25 -11.78
C PHE A 278 -1.21 0.03 -12.84
N VAL A 279 -0.37 -0.95 -13.17
CA VAL A 279 0.70 -0.78 -14.17
C VAL A 279 0.14 -0.40 -15.54
N LEU A 280 -0.94 -1.06 -15.98
CA LEU A 280 -1.61 -0.72 -17.23
C LEU A 280 -2.17 0.71 -17.21
N LEU A 281 -2.81 1.11 -16.11
CA LEU A 281 -3.36 2.45 -15.98
C LEU A 281 -2.25 3.50 -16.02
N GLN A 282 -1.15 3.30 -15.28
CA GLN A 282 -0.01 4.21 -15.30
C GLN A 282 0.60 4.32 -16.70
N ALA A 283 0.76 3.21 -17.42
CA ALA A 283 1.31 3.20 -18.78
C ALA A 283 0.40 3.97 -19.77
N VAL A 284 -0.91 3.74 -19.72
CA VAL A 284 -1.88 4.44 -20.58
C VAL A 284 -1.93 5.92 -20.25
N CYS A 285 -1.99 6.28 -18.96
CA CYS A 285 -2.01 7.68 -18.54
C CYS A 285 -0.70 8.41 -18.88
N ALA A 286 0.46 7.75 -18.76
CA ALA A 286 1.74 8.31 -19.18
C ALA A 286 1.78 8.56 -20.70
N ALA A 287 1.32 7.61 -21.51
CA ALA A 287 1.23 7.77 -22.95
C ALA A 287 0.29 8.92 -23.35
N LEU A 288 -0.88 9.02 -22.71
CA LEU A 288 -1.84 10.10 -22.94
C LEU A 288 -1.30 11.46 -22.49
N ALA A 289 -0.60 11.53 -21.36
CA ALA A 289 0.01 12.76 -20.88
C ALA A 289 1.11 13.25 -21.84
N LEU A 290 1.99 12.35 -22.31
CA LEU A 290 3.01 12.67 -23.29
C LEU A 290 2.38 13.13 -24.62
N GLY A 291 1.38 12.41 -25.12
CA GLY A 291 0.64 12.80 -26.33
C GLY A 291 -0.06 14.15 -26.19
N GLY A 292 -0.68 14.42 -25.04
CA GLY A 292 -1.33 15.69 -24.73
C GLY A 292 -0.34 16.86 -24.66
N LEU A 293 0.82 16.66 -24.05
CA LEU A 293 1.89 17.66 -24.01
C LEU A 293 2.44 17.96 -25.42
N LEU A 294 2.66 16.94 -26.24
CA LEU A 294 3.08 17.11 -27.64
C LEU A 294 2.03 17.87 -28.45
N TRP A 295 0.74 17.59 -28.23
CA TRP A 295 -0.36 18.31 -28.86
C TRP A 295 -0.39 19.79 -28.45
N ILE A 296 -0.23 20.10 -27.16
CA ILE A 296 -0.16 21.49 -26.68
C ILE A 296 1.06 22.20 -27.25
N ALA A 297 2.22 21.55 -27.30
CA ALA A 297 3.44 22.11 -27.89
C ALA A 297 3.25 22.42 -29.38
N GLY A 298 2.63 21.51 -30.15
CA GLY A 298 2.29 21.74 -31.55
C GLY A 298 1.21 22.82 -31.77
N ALA A 299 0.27 22.96 -30.84
CA ALA A 299 -0.78 23.97 -30.92
C ALA A 299 -0.35 25.35 -30.39
N SER A 300 0.80 25.48 -29.72
CA SER A 300 1.31 26.74 -29.18
C SER A 300 1.83 27.70 -30.25
N PHE A 301 1.96 27.25 -31.50
CA PHE A 301 2.20 28.11 -32.67
C PHE A 301 0.96 28.95 -33.09
N SER A 302 -0.20 28.76 -32.45
CA SER A 302 -1.48 29.41 -32.83
C SER A 302 -1.93 30.57 -31.92
N GLY A 303 -1.09 31.08 -31.00
CA GLY A 303 -1.34 32.33 -30.27
C GLY A 303 -2.41 32.31 -29.16
N VAL A 304 -2.99 31.16 -28.83
CA VAL A 304 -3.99 31.01 -27.74
C VAL A 304 -3.30 30.69 -26.41
N SER A 305 -3.78 31.26 -25.29
CA SER A 305 -3.18 31.10 -23.96
C SER A 305 -3.00 29.63 -23.54
N SER A 306 -1.76 29.27 -23.20
CA SER A 306 -1.34 27.89 -22.85
C SER A 306 -1.93 27.40 -21.52
N GLY A 307 -2.23 28.31 -20.58
CA GLY A 307 -2.75 27.99 -19.26
C GLY A 307 -4.13 27.32 -19.26
N GLY A 308 -5.07 27.83 -20.07
CA GLY A 308 -6.41 27.25 -20.18
C GLY A 308 -6.41 25.84 -20.78
N ARG A 309 -5.51 25.58 -21.74
CA ARG A 309 -5.33 24.26 -22.37
C ARG A 309 -4.73 23.24 -21.39
N LEU A 310 -3.79 23.66 -20.53
CA LEU A 310 -3.21 22.79 -19.50
C LEU A 310 -4.25 22.40 -18.44
N ALA A 311 -5.07 23.35 -17.98
CA ALA A 311 -6.15 23.06 -17.03
C ALA A 311 -7.20 22.11 -17.63
N ALA A 312 -7.61 22.35 -18.88
CA ALA A 312 -8.54 21.47 -19.60
C ALA A 312 -7.96 20.07 -19.80
N LEU A 313 -6.68 19.96 -20.17
CA LEU A 313 -5.98 18.68 -20.30
C LEU A 313 -5.93 17.93 -18.97
N ALA A 314 -5.61 18.62 -17.87
CA ALA A 314 -5.58 18.01 -16.54
C ALA A 314 -6.95 17.48 -16.11
N ALA A 315 -8.01 18.27 -16.32
CA ALA A 315 -9.39 17.85 -16.02
C ALA A 315 -9.83 16.65 -16.87
N LEU A 316 -9.53 16.66 -18.18
CA LEU A 316 -9.81 15.56 -19.08
C LEU A 316 -9.04 14.29 -18.67
N MET A 317 -7.76 14.43 -18.33
CA MET A 317 -6.93 13.32 -17.87
C MET A 317 -7.45 12.72 -16.57
N ALA A 318 -7.90 13.55 -15.62
CA ALA A 318 -8.53 13.07 -14.39
C ALA A 318 -9.80 12.26 -14.69
N ALA A 319 -10.68 12.76 -15.57
CA ALA A 319 -11.89 12.05 -15.96
C ALA A 319 -11.59 10.71 -16.65
N ILE A 320 -10.65 10.70 -17.60
CA ILE A 320 -10.20 9.48 -18.29
C ILE A 320 -9.61 8.48 -17.30
N TYR A 321 -8.77 8.94 -16.36
CA TYR A 321 -8.16 8.10 -15.34
C TYR A 321 -9.23 7.38 -14.50
N LEU A 322 -10.26 8.09 -14.03
CA LEU A 322 -11.31 7.49 -13.19
C LEU A 322 -12.10 6.42 -13.95
N VAL A 323 -12.40 6.64 -15.23
CA VAL A 323 -13.10 5.66 -16.08
C VAL A 323 -12.21 4.44 -16.34
N LEU A 324 -10.95 4.67 -16.77
CA LEU A 324 -10.00 3.60 -17.05
C LEU A 324 -9.67 2.77 -15.81
N LEU A 325 -9.66 3.37 -14.62
CA LEU A 325 -9.49 2.67 -13.36
C LEU A 325 -10.59 1.62 -13.17
N VAL A 326 -11.85 2.02 -13.30
CA VAL A 326 -12.99 1.09 -13.11
C VAL A 326 -12.97 -0.01 -14.17
N LEU A 327 -12.74 0.35 -15.43
CA LEU A 327 -12.67 -0.60 -16.54
C LEU A 327 -11.48 -1.56 -16.42
N GLY A 328 -10.30 -1.05 -16.09
CA GLY A 328 -9.08 -1.83 -15.88
C GLY A 328 -9.24 -2.81 -14.73
N MET A 329 -9.71 -2.34 -13.57
CA MET A 329 -9.97 -3.21 -12.42
C MET A 329 -11.00 -4.29 -12.75
N ARG A 330 -12.10 -3.94 -13.43
CA ARG A 330 -13.13 -4.90 -13.84
C ARG A 330 -12.58 -5.95 -14.80
N THR A 331 -11.90 -5.53 -15.86
CA THR A 331 -11.42 -6.41 -16.93
C THR A 331 -10.33 -7.36 -16.45
N VAL A 332 -9.33 -6.86 -15.72
CA VAL A 332 -8.22 -7.66 -15.20
C VAL A 332 -8.72 -8.64 -14.13
N THR A 333 -9.57 -8.19 -13.21
CA THR A 333 -10.17 -9.07 -12.18
C THR A 333 -10.99 -10.17 -12.84
N ARG A 334 -11.86 -9.82 -13.81
CA ARG A 334 -12.64 -10.81 -14.56
C ARG A 334 -11.73 -11.82 -15.28
N ARG A 335 -10.67 -11.36 -15.94
CA ARG A 335 -9.72 -12.24 -16.67
C ARG A 335 -9.02 -13.23 -15.74
N LEU A 336 -8.55 -12.79 -14.59
CA LEU A 336 -7.81 -13.63 -13.63
C LEU A 336 -8.72 -14.61 -12.87
N TYR A 337 -10.01 -14.30 -12.75
CA TYR A 337 -10.99 -15.16 -12.10
C TYR A 337 -11.84 -15.98 -13.08
N ARG A 338 -11.84 -15.69 -14.39
CA ARG A 338 -12.66 -16.38 -15.43
C ARG A 338 -12.56 -17.91 -15.43
N ARG A 339 -11.43 -18.49 -15.05
CA ARG A 339 -11.25 -19.97 -14.97
C ARG A 339 -11.91 -20.61 -13.74
N TYR A 340 -12.51 -19.82 -12.87
CA TYR A 340 -13.12 -20.22 -11.59
C TYR A 340 -14.52 -19.62 -11.43
N LEU A 341 -15.07 -19.12 -12.54
CA LEU A 341 -16.43 -18.67 -12.74
C LEU A 341 -17.09 -19.66 -13.70
#